data_AF-A0AAD0WR63-F1
#
_entry.id   AF-A0AAD0WR63-F1
#
_cell.length_a   1.000
_cell.length_b   1.000
_cell.length_c   1.000
_cell.angle_alpha   90.00
_cell.angle_beta   90.00
_cell.angle_gamma   90.00
#
_symmetry.space_group_name_H-M   'P 1'
#
loop_
_entity.id
_entity.type
_entity.pdbx_description
1 polymer ?
#
loop_
_entity_poly.entity_id
_entity_poly.type
_entity_poly.pdbx_seq_one_letter_code
_entity_poly.pdbx_strand_id
1 'polypeptide(L)'
;MNNKIGISKFGLLTTFSFFILSFLGRILFPFGDEPDFEVRAPGVLYDEHLWWSPYYLLHDLFLYLNPISSCQMIESRISLYIDIGADCFESIEQITIRLFITLLLISPLLFAITFRKIFISIMDKLNFKLTKKDWNNRLDALSLSLIFPSMIYYLGVFSEEQFTLILSLYIFLFWRFSITILFLVTLIVLIDVGNGIVVFTFIIFAYLFIWIYQKFNFKVSILFMLSIILFAYITGISLLIYLNDMIFLSSKIQSMYENAIVAYDKYPILLRPIITYMTAVFMTANGIKVVIVYILFGVLFCYMLIKLVKNYNHYKQYNYNLILFYNVFTVILFFIFMFPDYTFAKYYMFMMPFILMIFLFVFNKFNVYKIVLFGNFVIFIHLIIYRL
;
A
#
# COMPACT_ATOMS: atom_id res chain seq x y z
N MET A 1 -35.16 -13.46 -18.05
CA MET A 1 -34.04 -12.93 -17.24
C MET A 1 -33.43 -11.72 -17.96
N ASN A 2 -33.90 -10.50 -17.67
CA ASN A 2 -33.25 -9.28 -18.20
C ASN A 2 -32.07 -8.92 -17.30
N ASN A 3 -30.93 -9.60 -17.50
CA ASN A 3 -29.65 -9.19 -16.94
C ASN A 3 -29.15 -7.94 -17.68
N LYS A 4 -29.72 -6.77 -17.35
CA LYS A 4 -29.05 -5.50 -17.65
C LYS A 4 -27.67 -5.59 -16.98
N ILE A 5 -26.60 -5.61 -17.79
CA ILE A 5 -25.21 -5.56 -17.36
C ILE A 5 -25.11 -4.42 -16.32
N GLY A 6 -25.02 -4.80 -15.05
CA GLY A 6 -25.16 -3.86 -13.94
C GLY A 6 -23.85 -3.15 -13.68
N ILE A 7 -23.45 -2.27 -14.59
CA ILE A 7 -22.24 -1.44 -14.46
C ILE A 7 -22.42 -0.51 -13.26
N SER A 8 -21.45 -0.53 -12.35
CA SER A 8 -21.41 0.38 -11.20
C SER A 8 -20.96 1.75 -11.65
N LYS A 9 -21.82 2.78 -11.53
CA LYS A 9 -21.46 4.17 -11.87
C LYS A 9 -20.22 4.64 -11.11
N PHE A 10 -20.16 4.35 -9.80
CA PHE A 10 -19.02 4.72 -8.97
C PHE A 10 -17.77 3.92 -9.33
N GLY A 11 -17.92 2.63 -9.64
CA GLY A 11 -16.80 1.78 -10.06
C GLY A 11 -16.21 2.18 -11.41
N LEU A 12 -17.07 2.56 -12.36
CA LEU A 12 -16.65 3.08 -13.66
C LEU A 12 -15.90 4.41 -13.50
N LEU A 13 -16.43 5.32 -12.67
CA LEU A 13 -15.82 6.61 -12.38
C LEU A 13 -14.41 6.46 -11.78
N THR A 14 -14.25 5.60 -10.77
CA THR A 14 -12.95 5.35 -10.13
C THR A 14 -11.98 4.62 -11.06
N THR A 15 -12.46 3.68 -11.88
CA THR A 15 -11.63 2.98 -12.88
C THR A 15 -11.11 3.93 -13.95
N PHE A 16 -11.97 4.82 -14.46
CA PHE A 16 -11.56 5.85 -15.42
C PHE A 16 -10.59 6.86 -14.80
N SER A 17 -10.83 7.25 -13.54
CA SER A 17 -9.91 8.11 -12.79
C SER A 17 -8.55 7.44 -12.60
N PHE A 18 -8.53 6.14 -12.24
CA PHE A 18 -7.30 5.38 -12.11
C PHE A 18 -6.49 5.40 -13.41
N PHE A 19 -7.12 5.13 -14.56
CA PHE A 19 -6.45 5.19 -15.85
C PHE A 19 -5.79 6.56 -16.12
N ILE A 20 -6.55 7.66 -15.94
CA ILE A 20 -6.03 9.02 -16.15
C ILE A 20 -4.90 9.34 -15.17
N LEU A 21 -5.11 9.07 -13.87
CA LEU A 21 -4.13 9.38 -12.83
C LEU A 21 -2.86 8.56 -12.99
N SER A 22 -2.96 7.27 -13.35
CA SER A 22 -1.79 6.45 -13.64
C SER A 22 -1.03 6.95 -14.87
N PHE A 23 -1.72 7.32 -15.95
CA PHE A 23 -1.06 7.88 -17.14
C PHE A 23 -0.35 9.21 -16.84
N LEU A 24 -1.05 10.16 -16.19
CA LEU A 24 -0.44 11.43 -15.78
C LEU A 24 0.70 11.22 -14.77
N GLY A 25 0.52 10.28 -13.85
CA GLY A 25 1.56 9.88 -12.90
C GLY A 25 2.82 9.41 -13.61
N ARG A 26 2.72 8.56 -14.64
CA ARG A 26 3.90 8.13 -15.41
C ARG A 26 4.67 9.27 -16.06
N ILE A 27 3.96 10.27 -16.57
CA ILE A 27 4.58 11.42 -17.22
C ILE A 27 5.30 12.31 -16.18
N LEU A 28 4.71 12.44 -14.99
CA LEU A 28 5.13 13.43 -14.00
C LEU A 28 5.99 12.88 -12.87
N PHE A 29 5.93 11.59 -12.56
CA PHE A 29 6.80 10.97 -11.56
C PHE A 29 8.23 10.86 -12.10
N PRO A 30 9.25 11.17 -11.28
CA PRO A 30 10.64 11.04 -11.70
C PRO A 30 11.01 9.58 -11.94
N PHE A 31 11.41 9.27 -13.17
CA PHE A 31 11.84 7.92 -13.54
C PHE A 31 13.22 7.61 -12.95
N GLY A 32 13.35 6.45 -12.30
CA GLY A 32 14.57 6.07 -11.58
C GLY A 32 14.62 6.53 -10.12
N ASP A 33 13.71 7.40 -9.68
CA ASP A 33 13.48 7.71 -8.27
C ASP A 33 12.58 6.67 -7.57
N GLU A 34 12.48 5.47 -8.13
CA GLU A 34 11.67 4.42 -7.54
C GLU A 34 12.44 3.75 -6.39
N PRO A 35 11.76 3.27 -5.33
CA PRO A 35 12.45 2.64 -4.21
C PRO A 35 13.30 1.45 -4.67
N ASP A 36 14.62 1.52 -4.41
CA ASP A 36 15.60 0.49 -4.78
C ASP A 36 15.66 0.20 -6.30
N PHE A 37 15.38 1.21 -7.15
CA PHE A 37 15.27 1.05 -8.61
C PHE A 37 16.48 0.34 -9.25
N GLU A 38 17.70 0.74 -8.88
CA GLU A 38 18.96 0.16 -9.40
C GLU A 38 19.11 -1.34 -9.11
N VAL A 39 18.40 -1.87 -8.12
CA VAL A 39 18.42 -3.30 -7.77
C VAL A 39 17.17 -3.99 -8.31
N ARG A 40 16.00 -3.36 -8.17
CA ARG A 40 14.70 -3.96 -8.47
C ARG A 40 14.38 -4.02 -9.95
N ALA A 41 14.72 -2.99 -10.72
CA ALA A 41 14.44 -2.96 -12.16
C ALA A 41 15.30 -3.99 -12.92
N PRO A 42 16.60 -4.16 -12.62
CA PRO A 42 17.38 -5.28 -13.17
C PRO A 42 16.85 -6.65 -12.78
N GLY A 43 16.41 -6.84 -11.53
CA GLY A 43 15.85 -8.14 -11.11
C GLY A 43 14.63 -8.57 -11.93
N VAL A 44 13.74 -7.63 -12.27
CA VAL A 44 12.60 -7.93 -13.16
C VAL A 44 13.05 -8.38 -14.56
N LEU A 45 14.18 -7.87 -15.06
CA LEU A 45 14.66 -8.14 -16.42
C LEU A 45 15.52 -9.39 -16.52
N TYR A 46 16.37 -9.63 -15.52
CA TYR A 46 17.48 -10.57 -15.63
C TYR A 46 17.38 -11.77 -14.67
N ASP A 47 16.57 -11.69 -13.61
CA ASP A 47 16.42 -12.81 -12.68
C ASP A 47 15.46 -13.88 -13.24
N GLU A 48 15.59 -15.09 -12.71
CA GLU A 48 14.67 -16.18 -13.04
C GLU A 48 13.35 -16.01 -12.30
N HIS A 49 12.26 -15.95 -13.08
CA HIS A 49 10.91 -15.79 -12.55
C HIS A 49 10.14 -17.10 -12.53
N LEU A 50 9.26 -17.27 -11.53
CA LEU A 50 8.36 -18.42 -11.48
C LEU A 50 7.44 -18.45 -12.71
N TRP A 51 7.21 -19.64 -13.26
CA TRP A 51 6.47 -19.85 -14.52
C TRP A 51 5.05 -19.26 -14.55
N TRP A 52 4.42 -19.10 -13.38
CA TRP A 52 3.07 -18.55 -13.23
C TRP A 52 3.06 -17.04 -12.93
N SER A 53 4.22 -16.44 -12.71
CA SER A 53 4.34 -15.01 -12.45
C SER A 53 4.16 -14.21 -13.76
N PRO A 54 3.62 -12.98 -13.68
CA PRO A 54 3.51 -12.13 -14.87
C PRO A 54 4.88 -11.74 -15.45
N TYR A 55 5.94 -11.73 -14.63
CA TYR A 55 7.30 -11.41 -15.05
C TYR A 55 7.89 -12.49 -15.96
N TYR A 56 7.53 -13.76 -15.72
CA TYR A 56 7.81 -14.85 -16.64
C TYR A 56 6.95 -14.77 -17.92
N LEU A 57 5.63 -14.59 -17.76
CA LEU A 57 4.67 -14.66 -18.88
C LEU A 57 4.80 -13.48 -19.86
N LEU A 58 5.28 -12.33 -19.40
CA LEU A 58 5.43 -11.10 -20.19
C LEU A 58 6.90 -10.73 -20.40
N HIS A 59 7.83 -11.66 -20.19
CA HIS A 59 9.28 -11.42 -20.27
C HIS A 59 9.68 -10.66 -21.55
N ASP A 60 9.18 -11.10 -22.71
CA ASP A 60 9.46 -10.48 -24.01
C ASP A 60 9.07 -8.99 -24.05
N LEU A 61 8.00 -8.61 -23.36
CA LEU A 61 7.55 -7.22 -23.29
C LEU A 61 8.49 -6.38 -22.41
N PHE A 62 9.04 -6.97 -21.35
CA PHE A 62 9.97 -6.31 -20.44
C PHE A 62 11.33 -6.03 -21.10
N LEU A 63 11.77 -6.86 -22.05
CA LEU A 63 13.04 -6.64 -22.78
C LEU A 63 13.09 -5.32 -23.57
N TYR A 64 11.94 -4.71 -23.86
CA TYR A 64 11.86 -3.38 -24.49
C TYR A 64 12.04 -2.22 -23.49
N LEU A 65 12.08 -2.50 -22.19
CA LEU A 65 12.31 -1.50 -21.15
C LEU A 65 13.81 -1.35 -20.87
N ASN A 66 14.24 -0.12 -20.63
CA ASN A 66 15.63 0.19 -20.28
C ASN A 66 15.66 0.61 -18.80
N PRO A 67 16.29 -0.18 -17.91
CA PRO A 67 16.36 0.10 -16.48
C PRO A 67 17.45 1.14 -16.13
N ILE A 68 18.22 1.63 -17.10
CA ILE A 68 19.28 2.61 -16.85
C ILE A 68 18.63 4.00 -16.73
N SER A 69 18.76 4.61 -15.56
CA SER A 69 18.37 6.00 -15.31
C SER A 69 19.53 6.77 -14.69
N SER A 70 19.82 7.95 -15.22
CA SER A 70 20.76 8.93 -14.63
C SER A 70 20.03 10.02 -13.84
N CYS A 71 18.77 9.78 -13.43
CA CYS A 71 17.97 10.75 -12.71
C CYS A 71 18.68 11.21 -11.43
N GLN A 72 19.04 12.49 -11.39
CA GLN A 72 19.58 13.15 -10.22
C GLN A 72 18.55 14.13 -9.69
N MET A 73 18.16 13.96 -8.42
CA MET A 73 17.33 14.93 -7.71
C MET A 73 18.18 15.61 -6.64
N ILE A 74 18.28 16.94 -6.74
CA ILE A 74 19.07 17.74 -5.81
C ILE A 74 18.15 18.20 -4.69
N GLU A 75 18.20 17.51 -3.55
CA GLU A 75 17.44 17.86 -2.35
C GLU A 75 18.39 18.25 -1.19
N SER A 76 17.99 19.27 -0.41
CA SER A 76 18.49 19.47 0.94
C SER A 76 17.46 18.98 1.96
N ARG A 77 17.88 18.39 3.08
CA ARG A 77 16.96 17.80 4.09
C ARG A 77 15.85 18.76 4.56
N ILE A 78 16.11 20.06 4.54
CA ILE A 78 15.21 21.14 5.00
C ILE A 78 14.48 21.81 3.83
N SER A 79 14.91 21.64 2.58
CA SER A 79 14.24 22.30 1.46
C SER A 79 12.83 21.74 1.24
N LEU A 80 11.91 22.66 1.02
CA LEU A 80 10.55 22.40 0.56
C LEU A 80 10.48 22.37 -0.98
N TYR A 81 11.54 22.84 -1.63
CA TYR A 81 11.72 22.80 -3.07
C TYR A 81 12.76 21.75 -3.43
N ILE A 82 12.52 21.04 -4.52
CA ILE A 82 13.44 20.08 -5.12
C ILE A 82 13.51 20.41 -6.60
N ASP A 83 14.72 20.37 -7.15
CA ASP A 83 14.95 20.47 -8.59
C ASP A 83 15.00 19.06 -9.19
N ILE A 84 14.09 18.77 -10.11
CA ILE A 84 13.98 17.50 -10.83
C ILE A 84 14.67 17.64 -12.18
N GLY A 85 15.83 17.00 -12.32
CA GLY A 85 16.61 17.03 -13.54
C GLY A 85 15.85 16.50 -14.78
N ALA A 86 16.24 16.99 -15.96
CA ALA A 86 15.66 16.56 -17.24
C ALA A 86 15.91 15.07 -17.56
N ASP A 87 16.88 14.43 -16.91
CA ASP A 87 17.15 13.00 -17.09
C ASP A 87 16.16 12.09 -16.34
N CYS A 88 15.27 12.67 -15.54
CA CYS A 88 14.22 11.96 -14.80
C CYS A 88 12.94 11.72 -15.63
N PHE A 89 13.01 11.89 -16.96
CA PHE A 89 11.90 11.59 -17.87
C PHE A 89 12.03 10.19 -18.47
N GLU A 90 10.91 9.48 -18.51
CA GLU A 90 10.78 8.21 -19.20
C GLU A 90 10.39 8.45 -20.67
N SER A 91 10.89 7.61 -21.59
CA SER A 91 10.47 7.66 -22.99
C SER A 91 8.98 7.30 -23.15
N ILE A 92 8.32 7.83 -24.18
CA ILE A 92 6.89 7.55 -24.39
C ILE A 92 6.60 6.05 -24.58
N GLU A 93 7.52 5.33 -25.23
CA GLU A 93 7.44 3.89 -25.44
C GLU A 93 7.42 3.15 -24.11
N GLN A 94 8.37 3.44 -23.22
CA GLN A 94 8.42 2.86 -21.88
C GLN A 94 7.19 3.21 -21.03
N ILE A 95 6.73 4.47 -21.07
CA ILE A 95 5.50 4.89 -20.39
C ILE A 95 4.32 4.03 -20.85
N THR A 96 4.16 3.84 -22.16
CA THR A 96 3.04 3.05 -22.71
C THR A 96 3.12 1.58 -22.31
N ILE A 97 4.30 0.97 -22.40
CA ILE A 97 4.52 -0.44 -22.04
C ILE A 97 4.25 -0.65 -20.55
N ARG A 98 4.80 0.20 -19.67
CA ARG A 98 4.60 0.08 -18.22
C ARG A 98 3.17 0.36 -17.79
N LEU A 99 2.50 1.33 -18.42
CA LEU A 99 1.08 1.55 -18.19
C LEU A 99 0.25 0.35 -18.62
N PHE A 100 0.55 -0.22 -19.80
CA PHE A 100 -0.13 -1.40 -20.30
C PHE A 100 0.02 -2.60 -19.34
N ILE A 101 1.24 -2.89 -18.88
CA ILE A 101 1.49 -3.94 -17.86
C ILE A 101 0.68 -3.66 -16.60
N THR A 102 0.76 -2.44 -16.07
CA THR A 102 0.04 -2.06 -14.85
C THR A 102 -1.47 -2.30 -14.99
N LEU A 103 -2.05 -1.88 -16.11
CA LEU A 103 -3.47 -2.06 -16.41
C LEU A 103 -3.85 -3.54 -16.58
N LEU A 104 -3.01 -4.32 -17.24
CA LEU A 104 -3.22 -5.75 -17.43
C LEU A 104 -3.25 -6.48 -16.09
N LEU A 105 -2.25 -6.24 -15.23
CA LEU A 105 -2.14 -6.88 -13.92
C LEU A 105 -3.31 -6.52 -12.99
N ILE A 106 -3.74 -5.27 -13.02
CA ILE A 106 -4.83 -4.79 -12.15
C ILE A 106 -6.22 -5.00 -12.74
N SER A 107 -6.31 -5.40 -14.01
CA SER A 107 -7.57 -5.59 -14.73
C SER A 107 -8.61 -6.45 -14.00
N PRO A 108 -8.28 -7.53 -13.27
CA PRO A 108 -9.32 -8.30 -12.61
C PRO A 108 -9.91 -7.57 -11.39
N LEU A 109 -9.13 -6.71 -10.70
CA LEU A 109 -9.64 -5.81 -9.67
C LEU A 109 -10.54 -4.72 -10.28
N LEU A 110 -10.12 -4.11 -11.40
CA LEU A 110 -10.93 -3.11 -12.11
C LEU A 110 -12.25 -3.72 -12.63
N PHE A 111 -12.21 -4.96 -13.10
CA PHE A 111 -13.40 -5.72 -13.47
C PHE A 111 -14.33 -5.91 -12.27
N ALA A 112 -13.81 -6.35 -11.12
CA ALA A 112 -14.60 -6.52 -9.90
C ALA A 112 -15.27 -5.21 -9.45
N ILE A 113 -14.55 -4.09 -9.54
CA ILE A 113 -15.03 -2.75 -9.15
C ILE A 113 -16.11 -2.24 -10.11
N THR A 114 -15.94 -2.43 -11.42
CA THR A 114 -16.83 -1.90 -12.47
C THR A 114 -18.06 -2.78 -12.64
N PHE A 115 -17.88 -4.10 -12.75
CA PHE A 115 -18.94 -5.07 -13.02
C PHE A 115 -19.41 -5.79 -11.75
N ARG A 116 -19.66 -5.03 -10.68
CA ARG A 116 -19.93 -5.54 -9.33
C ARG A 116 -21.01 -6.61 -9.26
N LYS A 117 -22.13 -6.44 -10.00
CA LYS A 117 -23.22 -7.43 -9.96
C LYS A 117 -22.78 -8.78 -10.53
N ILE A 118 -21.97 -8.76 -11.59
CA ILE A 118 -21.42 -9.96 -12.21
C ILE A 118 -20.42 -10.59 -11.25
N PHE A 119 -19.47 -9.79 -10.75
CA PHE A 119 -18.49 -10.25 -9.77
C PHE A 119 -19.15 -10.91 -8.54
N ILE A 120 -20.08 -10.23 -7.88
CA ILE A 120 -20.80 -10.77 -6.71
C ILE A 120 -21.53 -12.07 -7.08
N SER A 121 -22.18 -12.12 -8.25
CA SER A 121 -22.86 -13.35 -8.69
C SER A 121 -21.89 -14.52 -8.95
N ILE A 122 -20.68 -14.25 -9.46
CA ILE A 122 -19.64 -15.27 -9.63
C ILE A 122 -19.16 -15.73 -8.25
N MET A 123 -18.90 -14.79 -7.34
CA MET A 123 -18.45 -15.10 -5.98
C MET A 123 -19.46 -15.95 -5.21
N ASP A 124 -20.75 -15.62 -5.33
CA ASP A 124 -21.83 -16.39 -4.69
C ASP A 124 -21.88 -17.84 -5.23
N LYS A 125 -21.60 -18.06 -6.52
CA LYS A 125 -21.50 -19.41 -7.12
C LYS A 125 -20.27 -20.18 -6.66
N LEU A 126 -19.17 -19.48 -6.37
CA LEU A 126 -17.92 -20.05 -5.85
C LEU A 126 -17.96 -20.26 -4.32
N ASN A 127 -19.13 -20.18 -3.69
CA ASN A 127 -19.33 -20.30 -2.23
C ASN A 127 -18.69 -19.19 -1.38
N PHE A 128 -18.27 -18.07 -1.99
CA PHE A 128 -17.81 -16.87 -1.26
C PHE A 128 -19.00 -16.03 -0.78
N LYS A 129 -19.77 -16.57 0.18
CA LYS A 129 -21.01 -15.96 0.67
C LYS A 129 -20.74 -14.78 1.61
N LEU A 130 -21.03 -13.57 1.14
CA LEU A 130 -21.12 -12.35 1.95
C LEU A 130 -22.41 -11.61 1.63
N THR A 131 -22.80 -10.67 2.50
CA THR A 131 -23.93 -9.80 2.17
C THR A 131 -23.54 -8.88 1.00
N LYS A 132 -24.53 -8.54 0.15
CA LYS A 132 -24.32 -7.56 -0.94
C LYS A 132 -23.79 -6.22 -0.43
N LYS A 133 -24.17 -5.83 0.80
CA LYS A 133 -23.68 -4.61 1.45
C LYS A 133 -22.18 -4.72 1.77
N ASP A 134 -21.74 -5.84 2.34
CA ASP A 134 -20.33 -6.07 2.66
C ASP A 134 -19.46 -6.09 1.41
N TRP A 135 -19.90 -6.78 0.35
CA TRP A 135 -19.20 -6.77 -0.94
C TRP A 135 -19.07 -5.35 -1.51
N ASN A 136 -20.16 -4.57 -1.50
CA ASN A 136 -20.13 -3.21 -2.02
C ASN A 136 -19.22 -2.28 -1.20
N ASN A 137 -19.20 -2.42 0.13
CA ASN A 137 -18.30 -1.63 0.98
C ASN A 137 -16.83 -1.96 0.72
N ARG A 138 -16.49 -3.23 0.55
CA ARG A 138 -15.12 -3.68 0.19
C ARG A 138 -14.72 -3.14 -1.18
N LEU A 139 -15.59 -3.27 -2.18
CA LEU A 139 -15.32 -2.77 -3.53
C LEU A 139 -15.25 -1.24 -3.57
N ASP A 140 -16.03 -0.52 -2.75
CA ASP A 140 -15.92 0.93 -2.60
C ASP A 140 -14.57 1.32 -1.97
N ALA A 141 -14.16 0.67 -0.88
CA ALA A 141 -12.88 0.94 -0.21
C ALA A 141 -11.67 0.64 -1.11
N LEU A 142 -11.69 -0.51 -1.78
CA LEU A 142 -10.67 -0.89 -2.76
C LEU A 142 -10.63 0.12 -3.93
N SER A 143 -11.77 0.53 -4.45
CA SER A 143 -11.79 1.48 -5.57
C SER A 143 -11.23 2.86 -5.20
N LEU A 144 -11.38 3.28 -3.95
CA LEU A 144 -10.79 4.51 -3.43
C LEU A 144 -9.30 4.34 -3.14
N SER A 145 -8.85 3.16 -2.70
CA SER A 145 -7.42 2.91 -2.48
C SER A 145 -6.65 2.93 -3.78
N LEU A 146 -7.20 2.37 -4.87
CA LEU A 146 -6.51 2.33 -6.17
C LEU A 146 -6.19 3.71 -6.73
N ILE A 147 -7.04 4.71 -6.49
CA ILE A 147 -6.82 6.10 -6.95
C ILE A 147 -6.06 6.95 -5.92
N PHE A 148 -5.65 6.38 -4.80
CA PHE A 148 -4.92 7.10 -3.76
C PHE A 148 -3.49 7.42 -4.25
N PRO A 149 -2.92 8.62 -3.98
CA PRO A 149 -1.70 9.05 -4.68
C PRO A 149 -0.50 8.11 -4.53
N SER A 150 -0.19 7.66 -3.31
CA SER A 150 0.87 6.67 -3.07
C SER A 150 0.58 5.31 -3.70
N MET A 151 -0.70 4.91 -3.83
CA MET A 151 -1.08 3.67 -4.50
C MET A 151 -0.89 3.78 -6.02
N ILE A 152 -1.23 4.92 -6.62
CA ILE A 152 -0.98 5.20 -8.04
C ILE A 152 0.53 5.12 -8.34
N TYR A 153 1.35 5.72 -7.49
CA TYR A 153 2.81 5.64 -7.62
C TYR A 153 3.32 4.20 -7.47
N TYR A 154 2.93 3.51 -6.39
CA TYR A 154 3.52 2.21 -6.06
C TYR A 154 3.03 1.06 -6.95
N LEU A 155 1.77 1.10 -7.41
CA LEU A 155 1.29 0.24 -8.48
C LEU A 155 2.01 0.52 -9.81
N GLY A 156 2.71 1.63 -9.93
CA GLY A 156 3.54 1.95 -11.08
C GLY A 156 4.98 1.43 -10.97
N VAL A 157 5.49 1.06 -9.80
CA VAL A 157 6.92 0.74 -9.70
C VAL A 157 7.32 -0.43 -10.60
N PHE A 158 8.48 -0.33 -11.24
CA PHE A 158 9.04 -1.38 -12.08
C PHE A 158 9.79 -2.40 -11.21
N SER A 159 9.02 -3.21 -10.49
CA SER A 159 9.53 -4.19 -9.53
C SER A 159 8.52 -5.31 -9.31
N GLU A 160 9.00 -6.51 -8.94
CA GLU A 160 8.18 -7.61 -8.46
C GLU A 160 7.19 -7.22 -7.36
N GLU A 161 7.56 -6.23 -6.55
CA GLU A 161 6.73 -5.66 -5.49
C GLU A 161 5.36 -5.16 -5.99
N GLN A 162 5.25 -4.76 -7.26
CA GLN A 162 3.97 -4.38 -7.87
C GLN A 162 2.97 -5.54 -7.82
N PHE A 163 3.42 -6.76 -8.14
CA PHE A 163 2.57 -7.93 -8.19
C PHE A 163 2.24 -8.44 -6.79
N THR A 164 3.19 -8.39 -5.85
CA THR A 164 2.93 -8.75 -4.45
C THR A 164 1.91 -7.80 -3.81
N LEU A 165 1.93 -6.51 -4.15
CA LEU A 165 0.91 -5.55 -3.75
C LEU A 165 -0.48 -5.94 -4.29
N ILE A 166 -0.58 -6.28 -5.58
CA ILE A 166 -1.86 -6.68 -6.19
C ILE A 166 -2.42 -7.95 -5.52
N LEU A 167 -1.58 -8.95 -5.28
CA LEU A 167 -1.95 -10.16 -4.52
C LEU A 167 -2.43 -9.80 -3.10
N SER A 168 -1.76 -8.86 -2.45
CA SER A 168 -2.13 -8.37 -1.12
C SER A 168 -3.46 -7.59 -1.11
N LEU A 169 -3.82 -6.91 -2.20
CA LEU A 169 -5.15 -6.28 -2.33
C LEU A 169 -6.27 -7.33 -2.44
N TYR A 170 -6.00 -8.50 -3.03
CA TYR A 170 -6.96 -9.61 -3.00
C TYR A 170 -7.17 -10.15 -1.57
N ILE A 171 -6.14 -10.13 -0.70
CA ILE A 171 -6.30 -10.51 0.71
C ILE A 171 -7.33 -9.61 1.40
N PHE A 172 -7.31 -8.29 1.14
CA PHE A 172 -8.36 -7.40 1.64
C PHE A 172 -9.75 -7.82 1.12
N LEU A 173 -9.88 -8.04 -0.19
CA LEU A 173 -11.15 -8.38 -0.83
C LEU A 173 -11.73 -9.68 -0.26
N PHE A 174 -10.89 -10.69 -0.05
CA PHE A 174 -11.25 -12.03 0.43
C PHE A 174 -10.99 -12.26 1.93
N TRP A 175 -10.82 -11.20 2.72
CA TRP A 175 -10.45 -11.25 4.14
C TRP A 175 -11.27 -12.21 5.04
N ARG A 176 -12.51 -12.58 4.67
CA ARG A 176 -13.31 -13.53 5.45
C ARG A 176 -13.03 -15.01 5.14
N PHE A 177 -12.21 -15.31 4.14
CA PHE A 177 -12.01 -16.65 3.60
C PHE A 177 -10.58 -17.13 3.86
N SER A 178 -10.35 -17.71 5.04
CA SER A 178 -9.01 -18.05 5.55
C SER A 178 -8.20 -18.95 4.60
N ILE A 179 -8.84 -19.89 3.91
CA ILE A 179 -8.16 -20.78 2.94
C ILE A 179 -7.61 -19.98 1.75
N THR A 180 -8.43 -19.07 1.20
CA THR A 180 -8.02 -18.18 0.11
C THR A 180 -6.90 -17.24 0.57
N ILE A 181 -6.98 -16.72 1.80
CA ILE A 181 -5.91 -15.89 2.37
C ILE A 181 -4.61 -16.67 2.50
N LEU A 182 -4.66 -17.90 3.04
CA LEU A 182 -3.48 -18.76 3.16
C LEU A 182 -2.83 -18.99 1.81
N PHE A 183 -3.62 -19.34 0.79
CA PHE A 183 -3.13 -19.51 -0.59
C PHE A 183 -2.47 -18.24 -1.13
N LEU A 184 -3.10 -17.07 -0.97
CA LEU A 184 -2.54 -15.79 -1.43
C LEU A 184 -1.23 -15.44 -0.71
N VAL A 185 -1.14 -15.67 0.60
CA VAL A 185 0.09 -15.45 1.37
C VAL A 185 1.21 -16.36 0.87
N THR A 186 0.91 -17.63 0.61
CA THR A 186 1.91 -18.56 0.05
C THR A 186 2.44 -18.04 -1.28
N LEU A 187 1.57 -17.56 -2.18
CA LEU A 187 2.03 -16.96 -3.44
C LEU A 187 2.91 -15.72 -3.20
N ILE A 188 2.53 -14.83 -2.28
CA ILE A 188 3.33 -13.64 -1.96
C ILE A 188 4.72 -14.02 -1.44
N VAL A 189 4.81 -14.96 -0.50
CA VAL A 189 6.08 -15.42 0.07
C VAL A 189 6.98 -16.08 -0.98
N LEU A 190 6.39 -16.80 -1.95
CA LEU A 190 7.13 -17.41 -3.06
C LEU A 190 7.72 -16.39 -4.03
N ILE A 191 7.10 -15.22 -4.17
CA ILE A 191 7.61 -14.12 -5.01
C ILE A 191 8.61 -13.28 -4.20
N ASP A 192 8.16 -12.71 -3.08
CA ASP A 192 8.98 -11.85 -2.22
C ASP A 192 8.75 -12.20 -0.75
N VAL A 193 9.72 -12.90 -0.18
CA VAL A 193 9.71 -13.29 1.24
C VAL A 193 9.63 -12.07 2.16
N GLY A 194 10.27 -10.96 1.82
CA GLY A 194 10.28 -9.75 2.65
C GLY A 194 8.88 -9.15 2.79
N ASN A 195 8.22 -8.89 1.67
CA ASN A 195 6.83 -8.43 1.66
C ASN A 195 5.88 -9.48 2.25
N GLY A 196 6.13 -10.76 1.98
CA GLY A 196 5.39 -11.88 2.56
C GLY A 196 5.39 -11.92 4.08
N ILE A 197 6.54 -11.62 4.72
CA ILE A 197 6.65 -11.52 6.19
C ILE A 197 5.73 -10.42 6.72
N VAL A 198 5.74 -9.23 6.12
CA VAL A 198 4.90 -8.10 6.59
C VAL A 198 3.42 -8.42 6.48
N VAL A 199 3.00 -8.98 5.34
CA VAL A 199 1.61 -9.41 5.10
C VAL A 199 1.20 -10.51 6.08
N PHE A 200 2.07 -11.50 6.31
CA PHE A 200 1.83 -12.60 7.23
C PHE A 200 1.70 -12.12 8.68
N THR A 201 2.58 -11.22 9.13
CA THR A 201 2.50 -10.60 10.46
C THR A 201 1.19 -9.85 10.63
N PHE A 202 0.75 -9.08 9.62
CA PHE A 202 -0.55 -8.41 9.66
C PHE A 202 -1.71 -9.39 9.85
N ILE A 203 -1.69 -10.50 9.12
CA ILE A 203 -2.73 -11.52 9.19
C ILE A 203 -2.77 -12.20 10.56
N ILE A 204 -1.61 -12.62 11.07
CA ILE A 204 -1.51 -13.23 12.41
C ILE A 204 -2.05 -12.27 13.46
N PHE A 205 -1.56 -11.02 13.47
CA PHE A 205 -1.98 -10.04 14.46
C PHE A 205 -3.48 -9.76 14.35
N ALA A 206 -4.03 -9.66 13.14
CA ALA A 206 -5.46 -9.47 12.94
C ALA A 206 -6.28 -10.63 13.53
N TYR A 207 -5.94 -11.88 13.22
CA TYR A 207 -6.64 -13.05 13.76
C TYR A 207 -6.51 -13.13 15.28
N LEU A 208 -5.31 -12.85 15.82
CA LEU A 208 -5.06 -12.80 17.26
C LEU A 208 -5.95 -11.75 17.93
N PHE A 209 -5.97 -10.51 17.43
CA PHE A 209 -6.76 -9.43 18.04
C PHE A 209 -8.27 -9.63 17.90
N ILE A 210 -8.72 -10.22 16.79
CA ILE A 210 -10.11 -10.65 16.61
C ILE A 210 -10.46 -11.73 17.63
N TRP A 211 -9.60 -12.71 17.84
CA TRP A 211 -9.80 -13.77 18.82
C TRP A 211 -9.86 -13.21 20.25
N ILE A 212 -8.93 -12.32 20.63
CA ILE A 212 -8.96 -11.61 21.92
C ILE A 212 -10.26 -10.83 22.08
N TYR A 213 -10.71 -10.14 21.03
CA TYR A 213 -11.97 -9.39 21.06
C TYR A 213 -13.18 -10.29 21.30
N GLN A 214 -13.23 -11.44 20.62
CA GLN A 214 -14.31 -12.40 20.76
C GLN A 214 -14.34 -13.07 22.14
N LYS A 215 -13.17 -13.29 22.76
CA LYS A 215 -13.05 -13.94 24.07
C LYS A 215 -13.20 -12.99 25.25
N PHE A 216 -12.71 -11.76 25.12
CA PHE A 216 -12.73 -10.75 26.17
C PHE A 216 -13.64 -9.60 25.76
N ASN A 217 -13.07 -8.50 25.28
CA ASN A 217 -13.80 -7.35 24.75
C ASN A 217 -12.87 -6.44 23.94
N PHE A 218 -13.46 -5.41 23.34
CA PHE A 218 -12.74 -4.43 22.51
C PHE A 218 -11.63 -3.68 23.28
N LYS A 219 -11.87 -3.32 24.55
CA LYS A 219 -10.89 -2.57 25.36
C LYS A 219 -9.62 -3.40 25.61
N VAL A 220 -9.78 -4.69 25.93
CA VAL A 220 -8.66 -5.61 26.15
C VAL A 220 -7.84 -5.79 24.86
N SER A 221 -8.49 -5.91 23.70
CA SER A 221 -7.78 -5.97 22.41
C SER A 221 -6.93 -4.72 22.17
N ILE A 222 -7.45 -3.52 22.44
CA ILE A 222 -6.69 -2.27 22.29
C ILE A 222 -5.51 -2.20 23.27
N LEU A 223 -5.69 -2.58 24.53
CA LEU A 223 -4.60 -2.62 25.50
C LEU A 223 -3.48 -3.57 25.04
N PHE A 224 -3.84 -4.72 24.49
CA PHE A 224 -2.87 -5.70 24.00
C PHE A 224 -2.10 -5.19 22.76
N MET A 225 -2.79 -4.52 21.83
CA MET A 225 -2.14 -3.80 20.72
C MET A 225 -1.12 -2.76 21.22
N LEU A 226 -1.52 -1.94 22.20
CA LEU A 226 -0.64 -0.94 22.80
C LEU A 226 0.58 -1.59 23.48
N SER A 227 0.41 -2.75 24.14
CA SER A 227 1.54 -3.46 24.73
C SER A 227 2.53 -3.98 23.69
N ILE A 228 2.07 -4.43 22.51
CA ILE A 228 2.95 -4.87 21.42
C ILE A 228 3.74 -3.68 20.86
N ILE A 229 3.08 -2.53 20.67
CA ILE A 229 3.74 -1.31 20.20
C ILE A 229 4.79 -0.85 21.22
N LEU A 230 4.43 -0.81 22.51
CA LEU A 230 5.35 -0.41 23.59
C LEU A 230 6.54 -1.38 23.68
N PHE A 231 6.28 -2.68 23.55
CA PHE A 231 7.33 -3.69 23.50
C PHE A 231 8.29 -3.43 22.34
N ALA A 232 7.78 -3.25 21.11
CA ALA A 232 8.61 -2.96 19.94
C ALA A 232 9.42 -1.67 20.08
N TYR A 233 8.82 -0.64 20.70
CA TYR A 233 9.50 0.62 20.99
C TYR A 233 10.66 0.46 21.98
N ILE A 234 10.49 -0.35 23.02
CA ILE A 234 11.51 -0.57 24.07
C ILE A 234 12.60 -1.53 23.60
N THR A 235 12.22 -2.65 22.96
CA THR A 235 13.16 -3.73 22.63
C THR A 235 13.89 -3.52 21.32
N GLY A 236 13.31 -2.76 20.38
CA GLY A 236 13.77 -2.51 19.02
C GLY A 236 15.16 -3.06 18.66
N ILE A 237 16.18 -2.20 18.71
CA ILE A 237 17.55 -2.54 18.26
C ILE A 237 18.23 -3.59 19.14
N SER A 238 17.93 -3.60 20.44
CA SER A 238 18.48 -4.62 21.34
C SER A 238 18.11 -6.02 20.86
N LEU A 239 16.91 -6.18 20.30
CA LEU A 239 16.43 -7.44 19.75
C LEU A 239 17.15 -7.83 18.44
N LEU A 240 17.53 -6.85 17.61
CA LEU A 240 18.36 -7.11 16.41
C LEU A 240 19.73 -7.68 16.77
N ILE A 241 20.35 -7.21 17.86
CA ILE A 241 21.64 -7.73 18.34
C ILE A 241 21.49 -9.22 18.70
N TYR A 242 20.45 -9.58 19.46
CA TYR A 242 20.21 -10.98 19.84
C TYR A 242 19.78 -11.87 18.67
N LEU A 243 19.10 -11.31 17.67
CA LEU A 243 18.70 -12.08 16.48
C LEU A 243 19.85 -12.31 15.50
N ASN A 244 20.90 -11.47 15.52
CA ASN A 244 22.08 -11.65 14.65
C ASN A 244 22.80 -12.97 14.94
N ASP A 245 22.72 -13.45 16.18
CA ASP A 245 23.33 -14.71 16.61
C ASP A 245 22.59 -15.96 16.09
N MET A 246 21.43 -15.81 15.42
CA MET A 246 20.70 -16.93 14.82
C MET A 246 21.25 -17.29 13.43
N ILE A 247 21.81 -18.49 13.30
CA ILE A 247 22.49 -19.02 12.10
C ILE A 247 21.66 -18.89 10.80
N PHE A 248 20.33 -19.02 10.87
CA PHE A 248 19.45 -18.97 9.69
C PHE A 248 19.11 -17.56 9.20
N LEU A 249 19.32 -16.52 10.01
CA LEU A 249 18.97 -15.14 9.70
C LEU A 249 20.17 -14.19 9.68
N SER A 250 21.35 -14.68 10.06
CA SER A 250 22.53 -13.85 10.31
C SER A 250 22.91 -12.98 9.11
N SER A 251 22.93 -13.47 7.86
CA SER A 251 23.37 -12.63 6.72
C SER A 251 22.46 -11.42 6.45
N LYS A 252 21.14 -11.58 6.54
CA LYS A 252 20.17 -10.50 6.33
C LYS A 252 20.08 -9.59 7.55
N ILE A 253 20.12 -10.16 8.76
CA ILE A 253 20.11 -9.38 10.00
C ILE A 253 21.41 -8.61 10.19
N GLN A 254 22.54 -9.18 9.82
CA GLN A 254 23.84 -8.51 9.79
C GLN A 254 23.81 -7.32 8.83
N SER A 255 23.30 -7.50 7.60
CA SER A 255 23.13 -6.37 6.67
C SER A 255 22.18 -5.30 7.21
N MET A 256 21.08 -5.71 7.88
CA MET A 256 20.17 -4.79 8.54
C MET A 256 20.80 -4.13 9.76
N TYR A 257 21.70 -4.78 10.48
CA TYR A 257 22.39 -4.26 11.66
C TYR A 257 23.47 -3.25 11.27
N GLU A 258 24.29 -3.59 10.28
CA GLU A 258 25.31 -2.71 9.68
C GLU A 258 24.65 -1.47 9.06
N ASN A 259 23.53 -1.66 8.35
CA ASN A 259 22.72 -0.55 7.87
C ASN A 259 21.99 0.17 9.01
N ALA A 260 21.55 -0.51 10.08
CA ALA A 260 20.83 0.10 11.19
C ALA A 260 21.71 1.07 11.97
N ILE A 261 23.01 0.79 12.15
CA ILE A 261 23.92 1.72 12.82
C ILE A 261 24.01 3.04 12.03
N VAL A 262 24.13 2.96 10.70
CA VAL A 262 24.17 4.13 9.81
C VAL A 262 22.78 4.79 9.66
N ALA A 263 21.72 3.99 9.63
CA ALA A 263 20.34 4.44 9.46
C ALA A 263 19.72 5.01 10.73
N TYR A 264 20.24 4.70 11.92
CA TYR A 264 19.76 5.28 13.17
C TYR A 264 20.11 6.77 13.26
N ASP A 265 21.30 7.13 12.80
CA ASP A 265 21.71 8.52 12.61
C ASP A 265 20.90 9.21 11.50
N LYS A 266 20.44 8.44 10.51
CA LYS A 266 19.62 8.95 9.39
C LYS A 266 18.14 9.15 9.77
N TYR A 267 17.55 8.25 10.57
CA TYR A 267 16.12 8.23 10.91
C TYR A 267 15.87 7.91 12.40
N PRO A 268 15.85 8.96 13.26
CA PRO A 268 15.47 8.84 14.67
C PRO A 268 14.11 8.13 14.84
N ILE A 269 13.99 7.24 15.83
CA ILE A 269 12.78 6.42 16.07
C ILE A 269 11.50 7.28 16.08
N LEU A 270 11.54 8.45 16.72
CA LEU A 270 10.38 9.35 16.83
C LEU A 270 9.95 9.97 15.48
N LEU A 271 10.87 10.09 14.51
CA LEU A 271 10.57 10.63 13.18
C LEU A 271 10.04 9.56 12.21
N ARG A 272 10.28 8.27 12.47
CA ARG A 272 9.86 7.19 11.57
C ARG A 272 8.35 7.18 11.29
N PRO A 273 7.44 7.32 12.28
CA PRO A 273 6.00 7.40 11.99
C PRO A 273 5.63 8.56 11.07
N ILE A 274 6.35 9.69 11.14
CA ILE A 274 6.12 10.86 10.29
C ILE A 274 6.55 10.56 8.86
N ILE A 275 7.71 9.93 8.68
CA ILE A 275 8.20 9.51 7.36
C ILE A 275 7.26 8.48 6.74
N THR A 276 6.83 7.48 7.52
CA THR A 276 5.82 6.51 7.07
C THR A 276 4.52 7.20 6.69
N TYR A 277 4.08 8.19 7.46
CA TYR A 277 2.87 8.96 7.13
C TYR A 277 3.02 9.74 5.82
N MET A 278 4.11 10.48 5.65
CA MET A 278 4.37 11.27 4.43
C MET A 278 4.40 10.37 3.20
N THR A 279 5.14 9.25 3.29
CA THR A 279 5.27 8.27 2.20
C THR A 279 3.98 7.49 1.95
N ALA A 280 3.15 7.28 2.98
CA ALA A 280 1.82 6.68 2.85
C ALA A 280 0.85 7.61 2.13
N VAL A 281 1.00 8.93 2.26
CA VAL A 281 0.21 9.92 1.50
C VAL A 281 0.70 10.03 0.06
N PHE A 282 2.00 10.24 -0.11
CA PHE A 282 2.66 10.32 -1.41
C PHE A 282 4.07 9.74 -1.32
N MET A 283 4.35 8.70 -2.10
CA MET A 283 5.58 7.94 -2.05
C MET A 283 6.59 8.52 -3.05
N THR A 284 7.77 8.92 -2.57
CA THR A 284 8.93 9.28 -3.41
C THR A 284 10.21 8.84 -2.73
N ALA A 285 11.15 8.23 -3.46
CA ALA A 285 12.36 7.67 -2.85
C ALA A 285 13.34 8.76 -2.40
N ASN A 286 13.50 9.82 -3.20
CA ASN A 286 14.36 10.96 -2.87
C ASN A 286 13.56 12.18 -2.36
N GLY A 287 12.56 11.93 -1.50
CA GLY A 287 12.09 12.93 -0.54
C GLY A 287 11.24 14.10 -1.06
N ILE A 288 10.64 14.03 -2.26
CA ILE A 288 9.69 15.05 -2.75
C ILE A 288 8.57 15.30 -1.74
N LYS A 289 8.57 16.51 -1.18
CA LYS A 289 7.60 16.93 -0.16
C LYS A 289 6.48 17.71 -0.81
N VAL A 290 5.24 17.25 -0.61
CA VAL A 290 4.03 18.00 -0.95
C VAL A 290 3.25 18.31 0.33
N VAL A 291 3.76 19.28 1.10
CA VAL A 291 3.31 19.59 2.47
C VAL A 291 1.80 19.85 2.55
N ILE A 292 1.25 20.55 1.57
CA ILE A 292 -0.19 20.87 1.51
C ILE A 292 -1.03 19.60 1.55
N VAL A 293 -0.62 18.55 0.83
CA VAL A 293 -1.36 17.30 0.74
C VAL A 293 -1.20 16.48 2.03
N TYR A 294 -0.03 16.52 2.66
CA TYR A 294 0.16 15.93 3.99
C TYR A 294 -0.73 16.57 5.05
N ILE A 295 -0.88 17.90 5.05
CA ILE A 295 -1.78 18.59 5.98
C ILE A 295 -3.23 18.23 5.69
N LEU A 296 -3.64 18.23 4.41
CA LEU A 296 -4.99 17.91 3.99
C LEU A 296 -5.45 16.52 4.49
N PHE A 297 -4.67 15.48 4.20
CA PHE A 297 -5.01 14.13 4.64
C PHE A 297 -4.90 13.96 6.16
N GLY A 298 -4.00 14.70 6.81
CA GLY A 298 -3.81 14.65 8.26
C GLY A 298 -5.00 15.24 9.01
N VAL A 299 -5.48 16.41 8.58
CA VAL A 299 -6.69 17.03 9.13
C VAL A 299 -7.90 16.13 8.89
N LEU A 300 -8.03 15.55 7.70
CA LEU A 300 -9.13 14.63 7.38
C LEU A 300 -9.11 13.39 8.29
N PHE A 301 -7.93 12.81 8.51
CA PHE A 301 -7.72 11.66 9.38
C PHE A 301 -8.05 12.00 10.85
N CYS A 302 -7.56 13.12 11.37
CA CYS A 302 -7.88 13.60 12.71
C CYS A 302 -9.39 13.86 12.89
N TYR A 303 -10.03 14.51 11.92
CA TYR A 303 -11.48 14.74 11.95
C TYR A 303 -12.28 13.42 11.96
N MET A 304 -11.83 12.44 11.17
CA MET A 304 -12.41 11.09 11.15
C MET A 304 -12.32 10.42 12.53
N LEU A 305 -11.15 10.46 13.17
CA LEU A 305 -10.96 9.90 14.52
C LEU A 305 -11.85 10.59 15.56
N ILE A 306 -11.92 11.92 15.55
CA ILE A 306 -12.78 12.68 16.47
C ILE A 306 -14.25 12.26 16.31
N LYS A 307 -14.71 12.10 15.07
CA LYS A 307 -16.10 11.70 14.78
C LYS A 307 -16.38 10.25 15.16
N LEU A 308 -15.42 9.34 15.01
CA LEU A 308 -15.53 7.96 15.51
C LEU A 308 -15.67 7.91 17.04
N VAL A 309 -14.85 8.68 17.76
CA VAL A 309 -14.88 8.72 19.23
C VAL A 309 -16.19 9.32 19.73
N LYS A 310 -16.60 10.49 19.20
CA LYS A 310 -17.84 11.16 19.63
C LYS A 310 -19.09 10.30 19.40
N ASN A 311 -19.13 9.54 18.31
CA ASN A 311 -20.29 8.72 17.95
C ASN A 311 -20.02 7.21 18.12
N TYR A 312 -19.16 6.82 19.07
CA TYR A 312 -18.73 5.44 19.24
C TYR A 312 -19.90 4.45 19.41
N ASN A 313 -20.95 4.82 20.17
CA ASN A 313 -22.12 3.96 20.38
C ASN A 313 -22.81 3.56 19.06
N HIS A 314 -22.85 4.47 18.08
CA HIS A 314 -23.40 4.20 16.75
C HIS A 314 -22.49 3.26 15.92
N TYR A 315 -21.17 3.37 16.11
CA TYR A 315 -20.18 2.58 15.37
C TYR A 315 -19.81 1.26 16.05
N LYS A 316 -20.31 0.99 17.25
CA LYS A 316 -20.04 -0.25 18.01
C LYS A 316 -20.38 -1.52 17.23
N GLN A 317 -21.38 -1.48 16.35
CA GLN A 317 -21.73 -2.58 15.44
C GLN A 317 -20.61 -2.95 14.45
N TYR A 318 -19.63 -2.06 14.24
CA TYR A 318 -18.49 -2.23 13.35
C TYR A 318 -17.18 -2.54 14.09
N ASN A 319 -17.23 -2.95 15.36
CA ASN A 319 -16.04 -3.26 16.17
C ASN A 319 -15.05 -4.21 15.48
N TYR A 320 -15.55 -5.20 14.74
CA TYR A 320 -14.69 -6.09 13.95
C TYR A 320 -13.81 -5.33 12.95
N ASN A 321 -14.39 -4.38 12.21
CA ASN A 321 -13.66 -3.56 11.24
C ASN A 321 -12.76 -2.54 11.94
N LEU A 322 -13.19 -2.01 13.10
CA LEU A 322 -12.34 -1.14 13.92
C LEU A 322 -11.09 -1.87 14.41
N ILE A 323 -11.20 -3.13 14.82
CA ILE A 323 -10.03 -3.94 15.22
C ILE A 323 -9.05 -4.09 14.06
N LEU A 324 -9.54 -4.36 12.84
CA LEU A 324 -8.68 -4.41 11.65
C LEU A 324 -8.00 -3.07 11.39
N PHE A 325 -8.71 -1.96 11.55
CA PHE A 325 -8.15 -0.62 11.42
C PHE A 325 -7.05 -0.35 12.44
N TYR A 326 -7.26 -0.66 13.73
CA TYR A 326 -6.21 -0.49 14.73
C TYR A 326 -5.05 -1.46 14.49
N ASN A 327 -5.30 -2.67 13.98
CA ASN A 327 -4.27 -3.61 13.59
C ASN A 327 -3.31 -3.04 12.52
N VAL A 328 -3.83 -2.25 11.56
CA VAL A 328 -2.98 -1.56 10.58
C VAL A 328 -1.91 -0.71 11.27
N PHE A 329 -2.32 0.15 12.22
CA PHE A 329 -1.37 0.99 12.94
C PHE A 329 -0.45 0.19 13.86
N THR A 330 -0.97 -0.86 14.50
CA THR A 330 -0.15 -1.75 15.35
C THR A 330 0.97 -2.39 14.55
N VAL A 331 0.68 -2.93 13.36
CA VAL A 331 1.68 -3.59 12.52
C VAL A 331 2.68 -2.58 11.97
N ILE A 332 2.21 -1.43 11.47
CA ILE A 332 3.10 -0.35 11.00
C ILE A 332 4.06 0.06 12.12
N LEU A 333 3.52 0.43 13.30
CA LEU A 333 4.33 0.89 14.43
C LEU A 333 5.27 -0.19 14.94
N PHE A 334 4.83 -1.45 14.94
CA PHE A 334 5.67 -2.60 15.29
C PHE A 334 6.89 -2.70 14.37
N PHE A 335 6.71 -2.70 13.05
CA PHE A 335 7.83 -2.81 12.12
C PHE A 335 8.74 -1.59 12.13
N ILE A 336 8.22 -0.36 12.12
CA ILE A 336 9.08 0.83 12.06
C ILE A 336 9.89 1.04 13.35
N PHE A 337 9.38 0.61 14.50
CA PHE A 337 10.13 0.70 15.75
C PHE A 337 11.20 -0.39 15.86
N MET A 338 10.91 -1.61 15.38
CA MET A 338 11.91 -2.69 15.39
C MET A 338 12.95 -2.56 14.27
N PHE A 339 12.56 -2.16 13.06
CA PHE A 339 13.39 -2.22 11.86
C PHE A 339 13.47 -0.86 11.15
N PRO A 340 14.65 -0.21 11.10
CA PRO A 340 14.82 1.09 10.43
C PRO A 340 14.46 1.08 8.94
N ASP A 341 14.80 0.01 8.21
CA ASP A 341 14.59 -0.08 6.76
C ASP A 341 13.10 -0.13 6.38
N TYR A 342 12.23 -0.51 7.31
CA TYR A 342 10.78 -0.60 7.10
C TYR A 342 10.05 0.72 7.35
N THR A 343 10.78 1.84 7.47
CA THR A 343 10.21 3.17 7.72
C THR A 343 9.34 3.68 6.56
N PHE A 344 9.61 3.27 5.33
CA PHE A 344 8.83 3.69 4.16
C PHE A 344 7.50 2.96 4.06
N ALA A 345 6.44 3.67 3.66
CA ALA A 345 5.10 3.09 3.59
C ALA A 345 4.90 2.01 2.51
N LYS A 346 5.88 1.77 1.63
CA LYS A 346 5.77 0.85 0.49
C LYS A 346 5.35 -0.55 0.94
N TYR A 347 5.92 -1.00 2.07
CA TYR A 347 5.62 -2.28 2.70
C TYR A 347 4.20 -2.39 3.27
N TYR A 348 3.50 -1.28 3.49
CA TYR A 348 2.19 -1.24 4.15
C TYR A 348 1.06 -0.77 3.23
N MET A 349 1.35 -0.45 1.97
CA MET A 349 0.37 0.08 1.03
C MET A 349 -0.85 -0.83 0.85
N PHE A 350 -0.66 -2.15 0.97
CA PHE A 350 -1.75 -3.12 0.92
C PHE A 350 -2.79 -2.97 2.04
N MET A 351 -2.45 -2.27 3.14
CA MET A 351 -3.35 -2.03 4.27
C MET A 351 -4.28 -0.83 4.04
N MET A 352 -4.00 0.01 3.04
CA MET A 352 -4.80 1.21 2.72
C MET A 352 -6.31 0.96 2.55
N PRO A 353 -6.78 -0.13 1.90
CA PRO A 353 -8.20 -0.43 1.82
C PRO A 353 -8.87 -0.65 3.18
N PHE A 354 -8.15 -1.19 4.18
CA PHE A 354 -8.68 -1.35 5.55
C PHE A 354 -8.88 0.01 6.23
N ILE A 355 -7.96 0.96 6.00
CA ILE A 355 -8.10 2.35 6.47
C ILE A 355 -9.32 2.99 5.82
N LEU A 356 -9.41 2.95 4.48
CA LEU A 356 -10.49 3.59 3.74
C LEU A 356 -11.87 2.97 4.01
N MET A 357 -11.93 1.69 4.38
CA MET A 357 -13.19 1.07 4.82
C MET A 357 -13.78 1.78 6.06
N ILE A 358 -12.94 2.25 6.99
CA ILE A 358 -13.40 3.04 8.14
C ILE A 358 -13.78 4.46 7.74
N PHE A 359 -13.04 5.08 6.80
CA PHE A 359 -13.44 6.39 6.25
C PHE A 359 -14.85 6.35 5.68
N LEU A 360 -15.22 5.25 5.01
CA LEU A 360 -16.56 5.06 4.44
C LEU A 360 -17.67 4.92 5.48
N PHE A 361 -17.35 4.66 6.76
CA PHE A 361 -18.34 4.71 7.84
C PHE A 361 -18.64 6.15 8.28
N VAL A 362 -17.68 7.05 8.09
CA VAL A 362 -17.75 8.42 8.60
C VAL A 362 -18.13 9.42 7.51
N PHE A 363 -17.69 9.18 6.28
CA PHE A 363 -17.86 10.05 5.12
C PHE A 363 -18.57 9.33 3.98
N ASN A 364 -19.25 10.13 3.14
CA ASN A 364 -19.76 9.63 1.88
C ASN A 364 -18.59 9.32 0.92
N LYS A 365 -18.63 8.16 0.25
CA LYS A 365 -17.64 7.73 -0.75
C LYS A 365 -17.34 8.77 -1.84
N PHE A 366 -18.33 9.55 -2.26
CA PHE A 366 -18.11 10.60 -3.26
C PHE A 366 -17.28 11.77 -2.72
N ASN A 367 -17.39 12.07 -1.42
CA ASN A 367 -16.57 13.11 -0.80
C ASN A 367 -15.13 12.62 -0.66
N VAL A 368 -14.93 11.38 -0.22
CA VAL A 368 -13.58 10.78 -0.15
C VAL A 368 -12.94 10.74 -1.54
N TYR A 369 -13.70 10.31 -2.56
CA TYR A 369 -13.26 10.34 -3.96
C TYR A 369 -12.78 11.73 -4.41
N LYS A 370 -13.58 12.78 -4.18
CA LYS A 370 -13.21 14.15 -4.55
C LYS A 370 -11.94 14.63 -3.85
N ILE A 371 -11.78 14.32 -2.57
CA ILE A 371 -10.58 14.70 -1.80
C ILE A 371 -9.35 13.97 -2.34
N VAL A 372 -9.48 12.67 -2.64
CA VAL A 372 -8.37 11.89 -3.22
C VAL A 372 -7.98 12.41 -4.60
N LEU A 373 -8.94 12.75 -5.46
CA LEU A 373 -8.65 13.40 -6.75
C LEU A 373 -7.94 14.74 -6.57
N PHE A 374 -8.44 15.58 -5.65
CA PHE A 374 -7.82 16.87 -5.36
C PHE A 374 -6.38 16.70 -4.85
N GLY A 375 -6.12 15.73 -3.99
CA GLY A 375 -4.77 15.39 -3.53
C GLY A 375 -3.82 15.03 -4.68
N ASN A 376 -4.26 14.16 -5.60
CA ASN A 376 -3.48 13.83 -6.80
C ASN A 376 -3.22 15.07 -7.68
N PHE A 377 -4.24 15.90 -7.91
CA PHE A 377 -4.11 17.11 -8.71
C PHE A 377 -3.08 18.08 -8.12
N VAL A 378 -3.11 18.30 -6.80
CA VAL A 378 -2.12 19.15 -6.11
C VAL A 378 -0.70 18.56 -6.23
N ILE A 379 -0.55 17.24 -6.10
CA ILE A 379 0.75 16.57 -6.30
C ILE A 379 1.26 16.81 -7.72
N PHE A 380 0.43 16.60 -8.74
CA PHE A 380 0.82 16.80 -10.14
C PHE A 380 1.22 18.25 -10.43
N ILE A 381 0.52 19.23 -9.86
CA ILE A 381 0.96 20.64 -9.96
C ILE A 381 2.35 20.84 -9.34
N HIS A 382 2.61 20.29 -8.15
CA HIS A 382 3.91 20.43 -7.51
C HIS A 382 5.02 19.75 -8.33
N LEU A 383 4.76 18.58 -8.89
CA LEU A 383 5.73 17.89 -9.76
C LEU A 383 6.03 18.66 -11.04
N ILE A 384 5.05 19.40 -11.60
CA ILE A 384 5.29 20.31 -12.72
C ILE A 384 6.15 21.49 -12.27
N ILE A 385 5.82 22.09 -11.11
CA ILE A 385 6.59 23.22 -10.56
C ILE A 385 8.04 22.83 -10.28
N TYR A 386 8.29 21.66 -9.68
CA TYR A 386 9.64 21.17 -9.38
C TYR A 386 10.48 20.81 -10.62
N ARG A 387 9.89 20.88 -11.82
CA ARG A 387 10.56 20.70 -13.11
C ARG A 387 10.77 22.01 -13.87
N LEU A 388 10.23 23.13 -13.37
CA LEU A 388 10.42 24.49 -13.91
C LEU A 388 11.53 25.20 -13.13
#